data_AF-A0A9E3BSF9-F1
#
_entry.id   AF-A0A9E3BSF9-F1
#
_cell.length_a   1.000
_cell.length_b   1.000
_cell.length_c   1.000
_cell.angle_alpha   90.00
_cell.angle_beta   90.00
_cell.angle_gamma   90.00
#
_symmetry.space_group_name_H-M   'P 1'
#
loop_
_entity.id
_entity.type
_entity.pdbx_description
1 polymer ?
#
loop_
_entity_poly.entity_id
_entity_poly.type
_entity_poly.pdbx_seq_one_letter_code
_entity_poly.pdbx_strand_id
1 'polypeptide(L)' 'GDQWDGGTILDPENGKVYRCKMMLRDGGRELAVRGFIGFALLGRTQVWERVG' A
#
# COMPACT_ATOMS: atom_id res chain seq x y z
N GLY A 1 12.34 -10.28 3.87
CA GLY A 1 12.20 -8.81 3.72
C GLY A 1 10.85 -8.40 4.25
N ASP A 2 10.72 -7.18 4.71
CA ASP A 2 9.50 -6.54 5.25
C ASP A 2 8.85 -5.58 4.26
N GLN A 3 9.38 -5.47 3.04
CA GLN A 3 8.96 -4.52 2.01
C GLN A 3 8.70 -5.22 0.68
N TRP A 4 7.70 -4.71 -0.04
CA TRP A 4 7.35 -5.11 -1.41
C TRP A 4 7.15 -3.88 -2.29
N ASP A 5 7.61 -3.97 -3.53
CA ASP A 5 7.53 -2.93 -4.55
C ASP A 5 7.08 -3.54 -5.88
N GLY A 6 6.67 -2.69 -6.83
CA GLY A 6 6.20 -3.10 -8.16
C GLY A 6 4.77 -3.62 -8.20
N GLY A 7 4.04 -3.58 -7.09
CA GLY A 7 2.65 -4.00 -7.01
C GLY A 7 1.67 -2.99 -7.62
N THR A 8 0.42 -3.41 -7.74
CA THR A 8 -0.70 -2.53 -8.11
C THR A 8 -1.88 -2.68 -7.15
N ILE A 9 -2.68 -1.62 -6.98
CA ILE A 9 -3.88 -1.59 -6.16
C ILE A 9 -5.05 -0.94 -6.90
N LEU A 10 -6.24 -1.50 -6.74
CA LEU A 10 -7.48 -0.92 -7.24
C LEU A 10 -8.00 0.13 -6.26
N ASP A 11 -8.34 1.31 -6.77
CA ASP A 11 -9.12 2.30 -6.04
C ASP A 11 -10.62 2.03 -6.27
N PRO A 12 -11.37 1.59 -5.25
CA PRO A 12 -12.79 1.27 -5.40
C PRO A 12 -13.65 2.51 -5.61
N GLU A 13 -13.18 3.72 -5.26
CA GLU A 13 -13.97 4.96 -5.42
C GLU A 13 -14.12 5.35 -6.89
N ASN A 14 -13.14 5.03 -7.74
CA ASN A 14 -13.12 5.45 -9.14
C ASN A 14 -12.74 4.34 -10.14
N GLY A 15 -12.48 3.11 -9.67
CA GLY A 15 -12.16 1.96 -10.49
C GLY A 15 -10.77 1.98 -11.14
N LYS A 16 -9.91 2.94 -10.81
CA LYS A 16 -8.55 3.04 -11.40
C LYS A 16 -7.56 2.15 -10.66
N VAL A 17 -6.59 1.65 -11.41
CA VAL A 17 -5.47 0.87 -10.87
C VAL A 17 -4.24 1.76 -10.72
N TYR A 18 -3.63 1.74 -9.53
CA TYR A 18 -2.44 2.51 -9.19
C TYR A 18 -1.27 1.60 -8.87
N ARG A 19 -0.04 2.13 -8.98
CA ARG A 19 1.15 1.43 -8.46
C ARG A 19 1.10 1.46 -6.94
N CYS A 20 1.63 0.41 -6.31
CA CYS A 20 1.73 0.37 -4.86
C CYS A 20 3.07 -0.18 -4.34
N LYS A 21 3.41 0.27 -3.14
CA LYS A 21 4.46 -0.30 -2.28
C LYS A 21 3.84 -0.71 -0.96
N MET A 22 4.37 -1.76 -0.36
CA MET A 22 3.88 -2.30 0.91
C MET A 22 5.02 -2.51 1.88
N MET A 23 4.74 -2.32 3.18
CA MET A 23 5.70 -2.52 4.25
C MET A 23 5.00 -3.11 5.48
N LEU A 24 5.53 -4.21 6.02
CA LEU A 24 5.14 -4.69 7.35
C LEU A 24 5.75 -3.77 8.41
N ARG A 25 4.93 -3.40 9.38
CA ARG A 25 5.33 -2.59 10.54
C ARG A 25 4.91 -3.30 11.81
N ASP A 26 5.41 -2.81 12.94
CA ASP A 26 5.03 -3.26 14.27
C ASP A 26 5.09 -4.79 14.45
N GLY A 27 6.22 -5.39 14.06
CA GLY A 27 6.42 -6.84 14.16
C GLY A 27 5.48 -7.67 13.27
N GLY A 28 4.88 -7.06 12.24
CA GLY A 28 3.93 -7.71 11.33
C GLY A 28 2.46 -7.60 11.76
N ARG A 29 2.17 -6.79 12.79
CA ARG A 29 0.80 -6.45 13.20
C ARG A 29 0.13 -5.42 12.29
N GLU A 30 0.93 -4.63 11.57
CA GLU A 30 0.44 -3.65 10.62
C GLU A 30 1.01 -3.88 9.22
N LEU A 31 0.20 -3.66 8.19
CA LEU A 31 0.62 -3.55 6.80
C LEU A 31 0.35 -2.13 6.30
N ALA A 32 1.41 -1.36 6.09
CA ALA A 32 1.31 -0.06 5.42
C ALA A 32 1.29 -0.27 3.90
N VAL A 33 0.24 0.21 3.24
CA VAL A 33 0.06 0.11 1.78
C VAL A 33 -0.01 1.51 1.19
N ARG A 34 0.95 1.88 0.35
CA ARG A 34 0.98 3.18 -0.33
C ARG A 34 0.65 3.03 -1.81
N GLY A 35 -0.50 3.55 -2.23
CA GLY A 35 -0.89 3.68 -3.64
C GLY A 35 -0.52 5.05 -4.21
N PHE A 36 0.02 5.10 -5.44
CA PHE A 36 0.48 6.34 -6.07
C PHE A 36 0.39 6.32 -7.61
N ILE A 37 0.32 7.50 -8.21
CA ILE A 37 0.34 7.71 -9.67
C ILE A 37 1.70 8.31 -10.06
N GLY A 38 2.43 7.65 -10.97
CA GLY A 38 3.76 8.12 -11.38
C GLY A 38 4.80 7.95 -10.28
N PHE A 39 5.21 9.05 -9.64
CA PHE A 39 6.17 9.06 -8.53
C PHE A 39 5.46 8.90 -7.17
N ALA A 40 6.09 8.19 -6.24
CA ALA A 40 5.50 7.86 -4.94
C ALA A 40 5.15 9.05 -4.05
N LEU A 41 5.59 10.28 -4.37
CA LEU A 41 5.25 11.51 -3.64
C LEU A 41 3.76 11.88 -3.79
N LEU A 42 3.13 11.56 -4.92
CA LEU A 42 1.70 11.79 -5.16
C LEU A 42 0.92 10.50 -4.93
N GLY A 43 0.51 10.28 -3.68
CA GLY A 43 -0.17 9.06 -3.28
C GLY A 43 -0.72 9.10 -1.86
N ARG A 44 -1.50 8.06 -1.51
CA ARG A 44 -2.11 7.87 -0.18
C ARG A 44 -1.55 6.61 0.46
N THR A 45 -1.40 6.64 1.77
CA THR A 45 -1.02 5.46 2.56
C THR A 45 -2.21 5.02 3.40
N GLN A 46 -2.56 3.74 3.33
CA GLN A 46 -3.46 3.07 4.26
C GLN A 46 -2.64 2.18 5.20
N VAL A 47 -3.13 2.00 6.42
CA VAL A 47 -2.59 1.03 7.38
C VAL A 47 -3.66 -0.02 7.61
N TRP A 48 -3.32 -1.28 7.36
CA TRP A 48 -4.20 -2.41 7.62
C TRP A 48 -3.71 -3.12 8.87
N GLU A 49 -4.60 -3.29 9.83
CA GLU A 49 -4.32 -4.06 11.04
C GLU A 49 -4.52 -5.55 10.76
N ARG A 50 -3.58 -6.36 11.24
CA ARG A 50 -3.69 -7.82 11.17
C ARG A 50 -4.83 -8.28 12.07
N VAL A 51 -5.80 -8.99 11.49
CA VAL A 51 -6.79 -9.72 12.26
C VAL A 51 -6.08 -10.90 12.95
N GLY A 52 -6.21 -10.97 14.28
CA GLY A 52 -5.64 -12.01 15.14
C GLY A 52 -6.44 -13.30 15.12
#